data_AF-A0A535YZW6-F1
#
_entry.id   AF-A0A535YZW6-F1
#
_cell.length_a   1.000
_cell.length_b   1.000
_cell.length_c   1.000
_cell.angle_alpha   90.00
_cell.angle_beta   90.00
_cell.angle_gamma   90.00
#
_symmetry.space_group_name_H-M   'P 1'
#
loop_
_entity.id
_entity.type
_entity.pdbx_description
1 polymer ?
#
loop_
_entity_poly.entity_id
_entity_poly.type
_entity_poly.pdbx_seq_one_letter_code
_entity_poly.pdbx_strand_id
1 'polypeptide(L)'
;MLSDAIEEIHREFEAAATRRDQELRRRADVRRVDEFLLVIEDIIENRRGSVPAPMMDEIVRFVRPISRKLLRALNRNVARDPVRVLDVLFDVQQLLLPRLMVA
;
A
#
# COMPACT_ATOMS: atom_id res chain seq x y z
N MET A 1 18.33 -29.43 27.87
CA MET A 1 17.16 -29.14 28.74
C MET A 1 17.02 -27.66 29.08
N LEU A 2 18.02 -26.97 29.68
CA LEU A 2 17.93 -25.50 29.84
C LEU A 2 18.27 -24.73 28.53
N SER A 3 19.23 -25.25 27.75
CA SER A 3 19.65 -24.62 26.48
C SER A 3 18.56 -24.66 25.40
N ASP A 4 17.83 -25.78 25.30
CA ASP A 4 16.74 -25.94 24.32
C ASP A 4 15.57 -24.98 24.62
N ALA A 5 15.24 -24.79 25.90
CA ALA A 5 14.22 -23.85 26.34
C ALA A 5 14.61 -22.39 26.03
N ILE A 6 15.91 -22.06 26.13
CA ILE A 6 16.41 -20.72 25.77
C ILE A 6 16.35 -20.49 24.25
N GLU A 7 16.69 -21.50 23.44
CA GLU A 7 16.57 -21.43 21.97
C GLU A 7 15.12 -21.35 21.48
N GLU A 8 14.20 -22.01 22.18
CA GLU A 8 12.76 -21.95 21.89
C GLU A 8 12.20 -20.55 22.20
N ILE A 9 12.54 -20.00 23.37
CA ILE A 9 12.20 -18.62 23.74
C ILE A 9 12.74 -17.62 22.71
N HIS A 10 14.00 -17.76 22.27
CA HIS A 10 14.59 -16.85 21.28
C HIS A 10 13.84 -16.88 19.94
N ARG A 11 13.47 -18.08 19.46
CA ARG A 11 12.68 -18.25 18.24
C ARG A 11 11.29 -17.64 18.35
N GLU A 12 10.63 -17.76 19.51
CA GLU A 12 9.33 -17.13 19.73
C GLU A 12 9.41 -15.60 19.74
N PHE A 13 10.46 -15.04 20.34
CA PHE A 13 10.71 -13.60 20.34
C PHE A 13 10.97 -13.06 18.92
N GLU A 14 11.80 -13.75 18.13
CA GLU A 14 12.05 -13.38 16.73
C GLU A 14 10.78 -13.46 15.87
N ALA A 15 9.97 -14.50 16.06
CA ALA A 15 8.69 -14.65 15.37
C ALA A 15 7.67 -13.57 15.80
N ALA A 16 7.68 -13.15 17.07
CA ALA A 16 6.84 -12.06 17.56
C ALA A 16 7.29 -10.69 17.02
N ALA A 17 8.59 -10.43 16.99
CA ALA A 17 9.16 -9.21 16.40
C ALA A 17 8.85 -9.12 14.91
N THR A 18 9.02 -10.22 14.17
CA THR A 18 8.69 -10.30 12.74
C THR A 18 7.20 -10.02 12.48
N ARG A 19 6.30 -10.58 13.30
CA ARG A 19 4.85 -10.30 13.20
C ARG A 19 4.53 -8.83 13.48
N ARG A 20 5.17 -8.24 14.49
CA ARG A 20 4.99 -6.82 14.82
C ARG A 20 5.47 -5.91 13.70
N ASP A 21 6.63 -6.21 13.10
CA ASP A 21 7.17 -5.44 11.99
C ASP A 21 6.29 -5.53 10.74
N GLN A 22 5.74 -6.72 10.46
CA GLN A 22 4.78 -6.90 9.37
C GLN A 22 3.51 -6.09 9.59
N GLU A 23 2.97 -6.07 10.81
CA GLU A 23 1.80 -5.28 11.16
C GLU A 23 2.08 -3.77 11.04
N LEU A 24 3.23 -3.30 11.52
CA LEU A 24 3.64 -1.90 11.40
C LEU A 24 3.79 -1.48 9.94
N ARG A 25 4.39 -2.33 9.10
CA ARG A 25 4.51 -2.10 7.65
C ARG A 25 3.15 -2.04 6.97
N ARG A 26 2.25 -2.99 7.26
CA ARG A 26 0.87 -2.97 6.72
C ARG A 26 0.13 -1.68 7.08
N ARG A 27 0.21 -1.24 8.34
CA ARG A 27 -0.40 0.03 8.76
C ARG A 27 0.22 1.23 8.06
N ALA A 28 1.52 1.20 7.79
CA ALA A 28 2.20 2.24 7.02
C ALA A 28 1.73 2.26 5.56
N ASP A 29 1.58 1.09 4.93
CA ASP A 29 1.07 0.98 3.55
C ASP A 29 -0.36 1.49 3.44
N VAL A 30 -1.23 1.19 4.42
CA VAL A 30 -2.60 1.72 4.47
C VAL A 30 -2.59 3.25 4.59
N ARG A 31 -1.83 3.81 5.53
CA ARG A 31 -1.72 5.28 5.64
C ARG A 31 -1.20 5.91 4.35
N ARG A 32 -0.25 5.25 3.69
CA ARG A 32 0.35 5.78 2.47
C ARG A 32 -0.63 5.79 1.30
N VAL A 33 -1.48 4.78 1.16
CA VAL A 33 -2.52 4.80 0.12
C VAL A 33 -3.57 5.87 0.42
N ASP A 34 -3.95 6.07 1.70
CA ASP A 34 -4.89 7.12 2.10
C ASP A 34 -4.35 8.52 1.78
N GLU A 35 -3.06 8.77 2.03
CA GLU A 35 -2.39 10.02 1.64
C GLU A 35 -2.46 10.27 0.13
N PHE A 36 -2.23 9.24 -0.69
CA PHE A 36 -2.34 9.38 -2.14
C PHE A 36 -3.79 9.65 -2.57
N LEU A 37 -4.76 8.95 -1.99
CA LEU A 37 -6.19 9.16 -2.29
C LEU A 37 -6.58 10.63 -2.08
N LEU A 38 -6.27 11.19 -0.91
CA LEU A 38 -6.60 12.59 -0.58
C LEU A 38 -6.02 13.58 -1.59
N VAL A 39 -4.78 13.38 -2.02
CA VAL A 39 -4.14 14.31 -2.96
C VAL A 39 -4.70 14.16 -4.38
N ILE A 40 -5.06 12.95 -4.79
CA ILE A 40 -5.69 12.72 -6.10
C ILE A 40 -7.11 13.27 -6.12
N GLU A 41 -7.86 13.11 -5.03
CA GLU A 41 -9.19 13.72 -4.85
C GLU A 41 -9.10 15.25 -4.96
N ASP A 42 -8.15 15.88 -4.28
CA ASP A 42 -7.92 17.34 -4.38
C ASP A 42 -7.63 17.77 -5.84
N ILE A 43 -6.86 16.99 -6.59
CA ILE A 43 -6.59 17.25 -8.01
C ILE A 43 -7.89 17.19 -8.84
N ILE A 44 -8.75 16.21 -8.58
CA ILE A 44 -10.04 16.05 -9.27
C ILE A 44 -10.97 17.20 -8.93
N GLU A 45 -11.15 17.49 -7.65
CA GLU A 45 -12.04 18.53 -7.13
C GLU A 45 -11.65 19.91 -7.65
N ASN A 46 -10.35 20.22 -7.64
CA ASN A 46 -9.82 21.48 -8.16
C ASN A 46 -9.67 21.50 -9.68
N ARG A 47 -10.11 20.44 -10.39
CA ARG A 47 -10.02 20.29 -11.85
C ARG A 47 -8.60 20.52 -12.39
N ARG A 48 -7.59 20.11 -11.62
CA ARG A 48 -6.17 20.24 -11.96
C ARG A 48 -5.75 19.18 -12.97
N GLY A 49 -6.32 19.22 -14.17
CA GLY A 49 -5.90 18.43 -15.34
C GLY A 49 -5.37 17.02 -15.03
N SER A 50 -4.07 16.82 -15.24
CA SER A 50 -3.37 15.53 -15.05
C SER A 50 -2.56 15.47 -13.77
N VAL A 51 -2.37 14.27 -13.22
CA VAL A 51 -1.49 14.02 -12.08
C VAL A 51 -0.03 14.39 -12.41
N PRO A 52 0.67 15.16 -11.56
CA PRO A 52 2.08 15.51 -11.76
C PRO A 52 2.97 14.28 -11.91
N ALA A 53 3.97 14.36 -12.80
CA ALA A 53 4.88 13.24 -13.07
C ALA A 53 5.61 12.71 -11.81
N PRO A 54 6.16 13.57 -10.92
CA PRO A 54 6.83 13.08 -9.72
C PRO A 54 5.90 12.27 -8.80
N MET A 55 4.64 12.70 -8.70
CA MET A 55 3.62 12.00 -7.92
C MET A 55 3.24 10.66 -8.55
N MET A 56 3.10 10.62 -9.88
CA MET A 56 2.89 9.36 -10.60
C MET A 56 4.04 8.38 -10.36
N ASP A 57 5.30 8.83 -10.34
CA ASP A 57 6.45 7.97 -10.07
C ASP A 57 6.43 7.41 -8.65
N GLU A 58 5.98 8.19 -7.67
CA GLU A 58 5.76 7.72 -6.29
C GLU A 58 4.66 6.67 -6.22
N ILE A 59 3.51 6.93 -6.85
CA ILE A 59 2.38 5.98 -6.91
C ILE A 59 2.81 4.69 -7.59
N VAL A 60 3.53 4.76 -8.72
CA VAL A 60 4.06 3.58 -9.44
C VAL A 60 5.03 2.79 -8.57
N ARG A 61 5.93 3.45 -7.83
CA ARG A 61 6.85 2.78 -6.90
C ARG A 61 6.11 2.07 -5.76
N PHE A 62 5.04 2.68 -5.26
CA PHE A 62 4.21 2.11 -4.21
C PHE A 62 3.36 0.92 -4.68
N VAL A 63 2.72 1.02 -5.85
CA VAL A 63 1.84 -0.04 -6.38
C VAL A 63 2.64 -1.25 -6.88
N ARG A 64 3.88 -1.05 -7.37
CA ARG A 64 4.74 -2.10 -7.94
C ARG A 64 4.87 -3.34 -7.05
N PRO A 65 5.24 -3.25 -5.77
CA PRO A 65 5.34 -4.42 -4.89
C PRO A 65 3.98 -5.04 -4.51
N ILE A 66 2.87 -4.30 -4.64
CA ILE A 66 1.54 -4.74 -4.22
C ILE A 66 0.84 -5.56 -5.32
N SER A 67 0.79 -5.03 -6.55
CA SER A 67 0.07 -5.69 -7.64
C SER A 67 0.62 -5.33 -9.02
N ARG A 68 1.12 -6.35 -9.72
CA ARG A 68 1.56 -6.23 -11.12
C ARG A 68 0.42 -5.86 -12.07
N LYS A 69 -0.82 -6.29 -11.77
CA LYS A 69 -2.01 -5.97 -12.58
C LYS A 69 -2.31 -4.47 -12.49
N LEU A 70 -2.32 -3.93 -11.28
CA LEU A 70 -2.61 -2.51 -11.04
C LEU A 70 -1.48 -1.61 -11.54
N LEU A 71 -0.23 -2.04 -11.40
CA LEU A 71 0.91 -1.37 -12.03
C LEU A 71 0.74 -1.24 -13.56
N ARG A 72 0.29 -2.32 -14.23
CA ARG A 72 0.02 -2.27 -15.67
C ARG A 72 -1.13 -1.33 -16.01
N ALA A 73 -2.15 -1.24 -15.16
CA ALA A 73 -3.25 -0.28 -15.34
C ALA A 73 -2.74 1.17 -15.26
N LEU A 74 -1.91 1.49 -14.26
CA LEU A 74 -1.27 2.81 -14.12
C LEU A 74 -0.39 3.13 -15.33
N ASN A 75 0.46 2.20 -15.77
CA ASN A 75 1.35 2.43 -16.91
C ASN A 75 0.60 2.64 -18.24
N ARG A 76 -0.64 2.12 -18.36
CA ARG A 76 -1.51 2.37 -19.52
C ARG A 76 -2.21 3.73 -19.45
N ASN A 77 -2.20 4.40 -18.29
CA ASN A 77 -2.73 5.74 -18.11
C ASN A 77 -1.74 6.80 -18.60
N VAL A 78 -1.48 6.84 -19.91
CA VAL A 78 -0.53 7.78 -20.54
C VAL A 78 -0.90 9.24 -20.28
N ALA A 79 -2.21 9.52 -20.21
CA ALA A 79 -2.73 10.86 -19.92
C ALA A 79 -2.56 11.28 -18.45
N ARG A 80 -2.18 10.37 -17.55
CA ARG A 80 -2.14 10.60 -16.10
C ARG A 80 -3.47 11.17 -15.59
N ASP A 81 -4.55 10.62 -16.13
CA ASP A 81 -5.92 10.96 -15.74
C ASP A 81 -6.11 10.63 -14.25
N PRO A 82 -6.43 11.63 -13.40
CA PRO A 82 -6.54 11.42 -11.97
C PRO A 82 -7.68 10.47 -11.59
N VAL A 83 -8.76 10.38 -12.37
CA VAL A 83 -9.86 9.45 -12.10
C VAL A 83 -9.38 8.00 -12.19
N ARG A 84 -8.62 7.68 -13.25
CA ARG A 84 -8.01 6.35 -13.41
C ARG A 84 -6.97 6.03 -12.33
N VAL A 85 -6.27 7.05 -11.83
CA VAL A 85 -5.33 6.87 -10.72
C VAL A 85 -6.10 6.57 -9.43
N LEU A 86 -7.19 7.29 -9.18
CA LEU A 86 -8.08 7.08 -8.04
C LEU A 86 -8.64 5.64 -8.02
N ASP A 87 -9.15 5.16 -9.16
CA ASP A 87 -9.66 3.78 -9.28
C ASP A 87 -8.61 2.74 -8.88
N VAL A 88 -7.37 2.91 -9.35
CA VAL A 88 -6.27 2.00 -9.00
C VAL A 88 -5.92 2.08 -7.51
N LEU A 89 -5.90 3.28 -6.93
CA LEU A 89 -5.60 3.45 -5.51
C LEU A 89 -6.68 2.82 -4.62
N PHE A 90 -7.96 2.89 -5.00
CA PHE A 90 -9.03 2.17 -4.32
C PHE A 90 -8.82 0.64 -4.38
N ASP A 91 -8.47 0.09 -5.54
CA ASP A 91 -8.14 -1.33 -5.67
C ASP A 91 -6.93 -1.72 -4.80
N VAL A 92 -5.92 -0.84 -4.70
CA VAL A 92 -4.77 -1.05 -3.81
C VAL A 92 -5.21 -1.05 -2.35
N GLN A 93 -6.03 -0.09 -1.93
CA GLN A 93 -6.55 -0.01 -0.57
C GLN A 93 -7.33 -1.28 -0.19
N GLN A 94 -8.17 -1.80 -1.10
CA GLN A 94 -8.89 -3.06 -0.90
C GLN A 94 -7.96 -4.27 -0.74
N LEU A 95 -6.80 -4.29 -1.40
CA LEU A 95 -5.80 -5.35 -1.24
C LEU A 95 -5.02 -5.24 0.08
N LEU A 96 -4.83 -4.02 0.58
CA LEU A 96 -4.11 -3.74 1.82
C LEU A 96 -4.97 -3.90 3.07
N LEU A 97 -6.28 -3.66 2.95
CA LEU A 97 -7.22 -3.90 4.03
C LEU A 97 -7.39 -5.42 4.20
N PRO A 98 -7.03 -5.99 5.37
CA PRO A 98 -7.44 -7.35 5.67
C PRO A 98 -8.97 -7.40 5.59
N ARG A 99 -9.53 -8.49 5.06
CA ARG A 99 -10.99 -8.72 5.03
C ARG A 99 -11.55 -8.46 6.43
N LEU A 100 -12.06 -7.26 6.66
CA LEU A 100 -12.75 -6.84 7.87
C LEU A 100 -14.17 -7.42 7.83
N MET A 101 -14.31 -8.74 7.68
CA MET A 101 -15.57 -9.46 7.80
C MET A 101 -15.31 -10.92 8.18
N VAL A 102 -14.90 -11.16 9.42
CA VAL A 102 -15.47 -12.23 10.26
C VAL A 102 -15.54 -11.66 11.67
N ALA A 103 -16.70 -11.08 11.99
CA ALA A 103 -17.20 -10.91 13.35
C ALA A 103 -18.60 -11.52 13.36
#